data_AF-A0A9E3R7F1-F1
#
_entry.id   AF-A0A9E3R7F1-F1
#
_cell.length_a   1.000
_cell.length_b   1.000
_cell.length_c   1.000
_cell.angle_alpha   90.00
_cell.angle_beta   90.00
_cell.angle_gamma   90.00
#
_symmetry.space_group_name_H-M   'P 1'
#
loop_
_entity.id
_entity.type
_entity.pdbx_description
1 polymer ?
#
loop_
_entity_poly.entity_id
_entity_poly.type
_entity_poly.pdbx_seq_one_letter_code
_entity_poly.pdbx_strand_id
1 'polypeptide(L)'
;MKNIYFLFLFSVLSMNVGAQACSDLFISEYEEGSSYNKAIEIFNPTSGTVDLGNYRLLVFFNGVDTAQGIFKLHGSVASNSVWVGCHGSADSLIKLVADTTSSFVINWNGNDAVALVNTATSDTVDIIGEIGVDPGADGWVVGSGTTRDHTLVRNTDVQHGTKVWSESALQWTVYDQDDFTHLGSHTMTPCDITSPSVFFTSDTMFVSEGAGTFTVKVGIINPNANATPVDVSVTGGTADQGSDYSLTSPQTVTFPSNSSDPVSVTGTIVSDGIVESNETITLSLTNAGNGAIITAGAMKVTIVDDDGLGVAGTINDVSVVVYPSVGNGNLQVYSDSPFRLHVFDAYGKEILTLPEFSGSKQVDLQNAPAGLYLLMFDNGHRNVVKKVMIQ
;
A
#
# COMPACT_ATOMS: atom_id res chain seq x y z
N MET A 1 -39.31 19.81 28.16
CA MET A 1 -38.03 19.09 28.22
C MET A 1 -37.44 19.11 26.81
N LYS A 2 -36.32 19.81 26.61
CA LYS A 2 -35.67 19.94 25.29
C LYS A 2 -34.78 18.73 25.07
N ASN A 3 -35.06 17.93 24.05
CA ASN A 3 -34.25 16.76 23.71
C ASN A 3 -32.99 17.21 22.97
N ILE A 4 -31.84 17.05 23.61
CA ILE A 4 -30.51 17.20 23.01
C ILE A 4 -30.17 15.88 22.31
N TYR A 5 -29.99 15.92 21.00
CA TYR A 5 -29.45 14.79 20.23
C TYR A 5 -27.94 14.93 20.17
N PHE A 6 -27.23 13.95 20.74
CA PHE A 6 -25.77 13.84 20.68
C PHE A 6 -25.40 13.15 19.36
N LEU A 7 -24.79 13.88 18.44
CA LEU A 7 -24.28 13.33 17.19
C LEU A 7 -22.92 12.68 17.47
N PHE A 8 -22.90 11.35 17.61
CA PHE A 8 -21.65 10.58 17.70
C PHE A 8 -21.05 10.47 16.29
N LEU A 9 -19.94 11.18 16.06
CA LEU A 9 -19.10 11.00 14.89
C LEU A 9 -18.26 9.73 15.09
N PHE A 10 -18.70 8.60 14.55
CA PHE A 10 -17.88 7.39 14.49
C PHE A 10 -16.80 7.60 13.43
N SER A 11 -15.55 7.82 13.84
CA SER A 11 -14.40 7.71 12.94
C SER A 11 -14.20 6.24 12.60
N VAL A 12 -14.39 5.87 11.34
CA VAL A 12 -14.01 4.55 10.83
C VAL A 12 -12.50 4.54 10.71
N LEU A 13 -11.82 4.04 11.75
CA LEU A 13 -10.41 3.71 11.67
C LEU A 13 -10.29 2.49 10.75
N SER A 14 -9.89 2.73 9.50
CA SER A 14 -9.63 1.65 8.55
C SER A 14 -8.33 0.97 8.95
N MET A 15 -8.43 -0.15 9.68
CA MET A 15 -7.29 -1.03 9.91
C MET A 15 -7.05 -1.77 8.61
N ASN A 16 -5.97 -1.43 7.91
CA ASN A 16 -5.41 -2.31 6.89
C ASN A 16 -4.80 -3.51 7.62
N VAL A 17 -5.61 -4.54 7.90
CA VAL A 17 -5.08 -5.87 8.16
C VAL A 17 -5.02 -6.57 6.81
N GLY A 18 -3.96 -6.31 6.06
CA GLY A 18 -3.56 -7.24 5.03
C GLY A 18 -2.96 -8.46 5.71
N ALA A 19 -3.79 -9.40 6.15
CA ALA A 19 -3.31 -10.73 6.47
C ALA A 19 -2.74 -11.30 5.15
N GLN A 20 -1.42 -11.48 5.08
CA GLN A 20 -0.80 -12.00 3.87
C GLN A 20 -1.11 -13.50 3.79
N ALA A 21 -2.06 -13.85 2.91
CA ALA A 21 -2.40 -15.22 2.59
C ALA A 21 -1.13 -16.00 2.21
N CYS A 22 -1.00 -17.23 2.72
CA CYS A 22 0.08 -18.16 2.37
C CYS A 22 1.49 -17.67 2.70
N SER A 23 1.65 -17.00 3.84
CA SER A 23 2.93 -16.45 4.31
C SER A 23 3.74 -17.42 5.19
N ASP A 24 3.09 -18.43 5.78
CA ASP A 24 3.73 -19.39 6.67
C ASP A 24 3.05 -20.78 6.56
N LEU A 25 3.67 -21.79 7.15
CA LEU A 25 3.15 -23.15 7.26
C LEU A 25 1.85 -23.18 8.08
N PHE A 26 1.08 -24.25 7.97
CA PHE A 26 -0.04 -24.50 8.89
C PHE A 26 -0.30 -26.01 9.02
N ILE A 27 -1.02 -26.40 10.07
CA ILE A 27 -1.43 -27.78 10.31
C ILE A 27 -2.59 -28.10 9.35
N SER A 28 -2.36 -29.01 8.42
CA SER A 28 -3.34 -29.43 7.41
C SER A 28 -4.11 -30.69 7.78
N GLU A 29 -3.57 -31.52 8.68
CA GLU A 29 -4.26 -32.71 9.17
C GLU A 29 -3.85 -33.04 10.62
N TYR A 30 -4.81 -33.51 11.41
CA TYR A 30 -4.61 -33.99 12.77
C TYR A 30 -5.41 -35.27 12.98
N GLU A 31 -4.71 -36.33 13.39
CA GLU A 31 -5.32 -37.63 13.65
C GLU A 31 -5.27 -37.96 15.14
N GLU A 32 -6.44 -38.26 15.70
CA GLU A 32 -6.60 -38.94 16.98
C GLU A 32 -7.40 -40.24 16.74
N GLY A 33 -6.68 -41.26 16.27
CA GLY A 33 -7.22 -42.56 15.90
C GLY A 33 -7.19 -43.60 17.03
N SER A 34 -7.49 -44.85 16.72
CA SER A 34 -7.48 -45.92 17.71
C SER A 34 -6.06 -46.25 18.19
N SER A 35 -5.91 -46.61 19.48
CA SER A 35 -4.60 -46.94 20.07
C SER A 35 -3.54 -45.86 19.79
N TYR A 36 -2.48 -46.21 19.06
CA TYR A 36 -1.35 -45.35 18.72
C TYR A 36 -1.46 -44.70 17.34
N ASN A 37 -2.62 -44.77 16.68
CA ASN A 37 -2.87 -44.02 15.45
C ASN A 37 -2.98 -42.54 15.81
N LYS A 38 -1.84 -41.85 15.73
CA LYS A 38 -1.66 -40.44 16.03
C LYS A 38 -0.73 -39.89 14.98
N ALA A 39 -1.19 -38.86 14.26
CA ALA A 39 -0.43 -38.23 13.21
C ALA A 39 -0.77 -36.74 13.10
N ILE A 40 0.16 -35.97 12.58
CA ILE A 40 -0.02 -34.56 12.28
C ILE A 40 0.68 -34.24 10.96
N GLU A 41 -0.01 -33.47 10.14
CA GLU A 41 0.47 -33.01 8.85
C GLU A 41 0.61 -31.49 8.85
N ILE A 42 1.72 -31.00 8.30
CA ILE A 42 2.02 -29.59 8.18
C ILE A 42 2.19 -29.26 6.70
N PHE A 43 1.34 -28.37 6.18
CA PHE A 43 1.36 -27.93 4.80
C PHE A 43 2.17 -26.66 4.61
N ASN A 44 2.88 -26.57 3.48
CA ASN A 44 3.56 -25.38 3.02
C ASN A 44 2.78 -24.70 1.87
N PRO A 45 1.95 -23.68 2.17
CA PRO A 45 1.21 -22.94 1.15
C PRO A 45 2.09 -21.90 0.42
N THR A 46 3.32 -21.67 0.87
CA THR A 46 4.18 -20.63 0.29
C THR A 46 4.63 -21.02 -1.12
N SER A 47 5.09 -20.04 -1.90
CA SER A 47 5.63 -20.27 -3.26
C SER A 47 7.04 -20.88 -3.28
N GLY A 48 7.65 -21.11 -2.12
CA GLY A 48 9.02 -21.58 -1.97
C GLY A 48 9.14 -22.82 -1.08
N THR A 49 10.33 -23.41 -1.06
CA THR A 49 10.66 -24.43 -0.06
C THR A 49 10.93 -23.76 1.29
N VAL A 50 10.37 -24.33 2.37
CA VAL A 50 10.57 -23.84 3.74
C VAL A 50 11.48 -24.79 4.50
N ASP A 51 12.51 -24.24 5.16
CA ASP A 51 13.36 -24.97 6.11
C ASP A 51 12.65 -25.07 7.46
N LEU A 52 12.50 -26.30 7.95
CA LEU A 52 11.79 -26.60 9.19
C LEU A 52 12.65 -26.40 10.46
N GLY A 53 13.94 -26.05 10.33
CA GLY A 53 14.86 -25.91 11.44
C GLY A 53 14.45 -24.90 12.52
N ASN A 54 13.60 -23.93 12.18
CA ASN A 54 13.02 -22.94 13.10
C ASN A 54 11.61 -23.31 13.60
N TYR A 55 11.02 -24.42 13.15
CA TYR A 55 9.68 -24.81 13.56
C TYR A 55 9.70 -25.84 14.69
N ARG A 56 8.79 -25.71 15.65
CA ARG A 56 8.58 -26.70 16.71
C ARG A 56 7.11 -27.08 16.77
N LEU A 57 6.86 -28.33 17.10
CA LEU A 57 5.57 -28.77 17.57
C LEU A 57 5.60 -28.81 19.09
N LEU A 58 4.71 -28.06 19.72
CA LEU A 58 4.55 -28.01 21.17
C LEU A 58 3.25 -28.73 21.54
N VAL A 59 3.30 -29.61 22.54
CA VAL A 59 2.14 -30.34 23.04
C VAL A 59 1.98 -30.08 24.53
N PHE A 60 0.75 -29.76 24.90
CA PHE A 60 0.34 -29.33 26.23
C PHE A 60 -0.63 -30.38 26.77
N PHE A 61 -0.10 -31.37 27.47
CA PHE A 61 -0.89 -32.53 27.87
C PHE A 61 -1.91 -32.20 28.95
N ASN A 62 -3.15 -32.66 28.80
CA ASN A 62 -4.23 -32.56 29.79
C ASN A 62 -4.43 -31.12 30.33
N GLY A 63 -4.51 -30.15 29.41
CA GLY A 63 -4.84 -28.76 29.74
C GLY A 63 -3.76 -27.98 30.51
N VAL A 64 -2.49 -28.42 30.51
CA VAL A 64 -1.40 -27.60 31.07
C VAL A 64 -1.10 -26.37 30.21
N ASP A 65 -0.53 -25.33 30.82
CA ASP A 65 -0.15 -24.09 30.13
C ASP A 65 1.34 -24.04 29.71
N THR A 66 2.11 -25.06 30.09
CA THR A 66 3.54 -25.20 29.81
C THR A 66 3.76 -26.42 28.92
N ALA A 67 4.42 -26.23 27.77
CA ALA A 67 4.68 -27.31 26.83
C ALA A 67 5.50 -28.43 27.48
N GLN A 68 4.99 -29.64 27.41
CA GLN A 68 5.63 -30.85 27.94
C GLN A 68 6.18 -31.72 26.81
N GLY A 69 5.46 -31.78 25.67
CA GLY A 69 5.97 -32.32 24.43
C GLY A 69 6.61 -31.21 23.61
N ILE A 70 7.89 -31.35 23.27
CA ILE A 70 8.59 -30.40 22.38
C ILE A 70 9.27 -31.23 21.29
N PHE A 71 8.77 -31.14 20.07
CA PHE A 71 9.40 -31.76 18.91
C PHE A 71 10.07 -30.70 18.05
N LYS A 72 11.37 -30.89 17.79
CA LYS A 72 12.10 -30.07 16.82
C LYS A 72 11.90 -30.63 15.42
N LEU A 73 11.14 -29.91 14.59
CA LEU A 73 11.05 -30.23 13.18
C LEU A 73 12.42 -30.06 12.53
N HIS A 74 12.62 -30.79 11.44
CA HIS A 74 13.88 -30.86 10.72
C HIS A 74 13.62 -31.21 9.26
N GLY A 75 14.60 -30.93 8.41
CA GLY A 75 14.44 -31.05 6.95
C GLY A 75 13.78 -29.81 6.36
N SER A 76 13.20 -29.97 5.18
CA SER A 76 12.51 -28.90 4.48
C SER A 76 11.28 -29.44 3.77
N VAL A 77 10.28 -28.60 3.59
CA VAL A 77 9.04 -28.92 2.88
C VAL A 77 8.96 -28.07 1.61
N ALA A 78 8.80 -28.71 0.45
CA ALA A 78 8.66 -28.00 -0.82
C ALA A 78 7.36 -27.20 -0.88
N SER A 79 7.25 -26.26 -1.81
CA SER A 79 6.01 -25.51 -2.04
C SER A 79 4.87 -26.47 -2.38
N ASN A 80 3.68 -26.22 -1.82
CA ASN A 80 2.48 -27.05 -1.99
C ASN A 80 2.70 -28.53 -1.64
N SER A 81 3.61 -28.80 -0.71
CA SER A 81 3.87 -30.13 -0.17
C SER A 81 3.63 -30.14 1.32
N VAL A 82 3.61 -31.35 1.89
CA VAL A 82 3.37 -31.57 3.31
C VAL A 82 4.57 -32.18 3.99
N TRP A 83 4.61 -32.04 5.30
CA TRP A 83 5.46 -32.82 6.20
C TRP A 83 4.56 -33.60 7.16
N VAL A 84 4.81 -34.89 7.36
CA VAL A 84 3.99 -35.76 8.21
C VAL A 84 4.81 -36.32 9.37
N GLY A 85 4.32 -36.15 10.59
CA GLY A 85 4.85 -36.81 11.78
C GLY A 85 3.83 -37.75 12.39
N CYS A 86 4.26 -38.92 12.87
CA CYS A 86 3.36 -39.86 13.56
C CYS A 86 3.95 -40.50 14.82
N HIS A 87 3.11 -41.21 15.58
CA HIS A 87 3.59 -42.05 16.69
C HIS A 87 4.37 -43.27 16.17
N GLY A 88 5.44 -43.69 16.84
CA GLY A 88 6.30 -44.80 16.36
C GLY A 88 5.61 -46.17 16.25
N SER A 89 4.51 -46.35 17.00
CA SER A 89 3.66 -47.55 16.98
C SER A 89 2.36 -47.38 16.20
N ALA A 90 2.19 -46.30 15.43
CA ALA A 90 1.02 -46.09 14.58
C ALA A 90 0.87 -47.21 13.52
N ASP A 91 -0.29 -47.28 12.89
CA ASP A 91 -0.55 -48.17 11.76
C ASP A 91 0.53 -48.03 10.67
N SER A 92 0.77 -49.12 9.94
CA SER A 92 1.69 -49.14 8.79
C SER A 92 1.30 -48.17 7.68
N LEU A 93 0.02 -47.87 7.48
CA LEU A 93 -0.45 -46.92 6.47
C LEU A 93 -0.05 -45.48 6.81
N ILE A 94 -0.19 -45.08 8.08
CA ILE A 94 0.30 -43.78 8.57
C ILE A 94 1.83 -43.71 8.40
N LYS A 95 2.55 -44.76 8.81
CA LYS A 95 4.02 -44.81 8.71
C LYS A 95 4.55 -44.80 7.28
N LEU A 96 3.73 -45.18 6.30
CA LEU A 96 4.13 -45.19 4.89
C LEU A 96 4.32 -43.77 4.34
N VAL A 97 3.55 -42.81 4.84
CA VAL A 97 3.59 -41.40 4.41
C VAL A 97 4.32 -40.49 5.39
N ALA A 98 4.68 -40.99 6.58
CA ALA A 98 5.36 -40.21 7.61
C ALA A 98 6.83 -39.91 7.27
N ASP A 99 7.23 -38.65 7.43
CA ASP A 99 8.63 -38.21 7.36
C ASP A 99 9.40 -38.51 8.65
N THR A 100 8.69 -38.56 9.78
CA THR A 100 9.30 -38.86 11.09
C THR A 100 8.35 -39.59 12.02
N THR A 101 8.92 -40.22 13.05
CA THR A 101 8.17 -40.77 14.18
C THR A 101 8.58 -40.12 15.51
N SER A 102 7.63 -39.93 16.43
CA SER A 102 7.89 -39.50 17.81
C SER A 102 6.88 -40.12 18.78
N SER A 103 7.28 -41.17 19.51
CA SER A 103 6.37 -41.87 20.44
C SER A 103 6.05 -41.08 21.72
N PHE A 104 6.83 -40.04 22.03
CA PHE A 104 6.58 -39.22 23.22
C PHE A 104 5.75 -37.98 22.90
N VAL A 105 6.09 -37.25 21.82
CA VAL A 105 5.42 -35.98 21.52
C VAL A 105 4.11 -36.20 20.76
N ILE A 106 4.12 -37.11 19.78
CA ILE A 106 2.93 -37.42 18.97
C ILE A 106 2.15 -38.51 19.70
N ASN A 107 1.57 -38.15 20.84
CA ASN A 107 0.92 -39.10 21.76
C ASN A 107 -0.25 -38.43 22.52
N TRP A 108 -0.99 -37.57 21.84
CA TRP A 108 -2.19 -36.93 22.38
C TRP A 108 -3.38 -37.90 22.42
N ASN A 109 -4.45 -37.53 23.12
CA ASN A 109 -5.69 -38.32 23.24
C ASN A 109 -6.97 -37.46 23.13
N GLY A 110 -6.85 -36.31 22.46
CA GLY A 110 -7.96 -35.41 22.13
C GLY A 110 -8.19 -34.27 23.14
N ASN A 111 -7.65 -34.33 24.35
CA ASN A 111 -7.73 -33.23 25.33
C ASN A 111 -6.41 -32.47 25.51
N ASP A 112 -5.45 -32.68 24.61
CA ASP A 112 -4.13 -32.05 24.62
C ASP A 112 -4.05 -30.98 23.53
N ALA A 113 -3.66 -29.76 23.91
CA ALA A 113 -3.46 -28.71 22.93
C ALA A 113 -2.14 -28.91 22.19
N VAL A 114 -2.13 -28.61 20.89
CA VAL A 114 -0.98 -28.74 20.00
C VAL A 114 -0.76 -27.40 19.29
N ALA A 115 0.47 -26.88 19.34
CA ALA A 115 0.83 -25.62 18.69
C ALA A 115 2.02 -25.83 17.74
N LEU A 116 1.89 -25.32 16.52
CA LEU A 116 2.99 -25.11 15.61
C LEU A 116 3.58 -23.73 15.86
N VAL A 117 4.87 -23.64 16.17
CA VAL A 117 5.52 -22.36 16.48
C VAL A 117 6.75 -22.14 15.61
N ASN A 118 6.98 -20.88 15.24
CA ASN A 118 8.18 -20.45 14.52
C ASN A 118 9.11 -19.73 15.52
N THR A 119 10.23 -20.37 15.88
CA THR A 119 11.16 -19.84 16.88
C THR A 119 11.97 -18.64 16.39
N ALA A 120 12.02 -18.38 15.07
CA ALA A 120 12.68 -17.20 14.54
C ALA A 120 11.86 -15.93 14.80
N THR A 121 10.53 -16.04 14.73
CA THR A 121 9.59 -14.93 15.02
C THR A 121 9.06 -14.96 16.45
N SER A 122 9.25 -16.07 17.17
CA SER A 122 8.67 -16.33 18.50
C SER A 122 7.14 -16.25 18.51
N ASP A 123 6.50 -16.63 17.40
CA ASP A 123 5.05 -16.63 17.24
C ASP A 123 4.50 -18.05 17.12
N THR A 124 3.24 -18.21 17.55
CA THR A 124 2.44 -19.39 17.24
C THR A 124 1.85 -19.21 15.86
N VAL A 125 2.19 -20.14 14.98
CA VAL A 125 1.78 -20.16 13.58
C VAL A 125 0.40 -20.77 13.45
N ASP A 126 0.12 -21.84 14.19
CA ASP A 126 -1.15 -22.54 14.14
C ASP A 126 -1.43 -23.35 15.42
N ILE A 127 -2.69 -23.65 15.69
CA ILE A 127 -3.10 -24.32 16.93
C ILE A 127 -4.27 -25.30 16.75
N ILE A 128 -4.21 -26.37 17.55
CA ILE A 128 -5.30 -27.29 17.84
C ILE A 128 -5.53 -27.29 19.36
N GLY A 129 -6.76 -27.05 19.79
CA GLY A 129 -7.11 -26.88 21.20
C GLY A 129 -6.64 -25.54 21.79
N GLU A 130 -6.98 -25.31 23.05
CA GLU A 130 -6.64 -24.08 23.79
C GLU A 130 -5.61 -24.38 24.88
N ILE A 131 -4.46 -23.70 24.83
CA ILE A 131 -3.37 -23.89 25.81
C ILE A 131 -3.86 -23.51 27.21
N GLY A 132 -3.60 -24.36 28.21
CA GLY A 132 -4.03 -24.14 29.59
C GLY A 132 -5.50 -24.51 29.88
N VAL A 133 -6.20 -25.11 28.92
CA VAL A 133 -7.60 -25.54 29.06
C VAL A 133 -7.73 -27.03 28.80
N ASP A 134 -8.43 -27.74 29.68
CA ASP A 134 -8.84 -29.14 29.47
C ASP A 134 -10.30 -29.17 29.00
N PRO A 135 -10.60 -29.62 27.77
CA PRO A 135 -11.97 -29.75 27.27
C PRO A 135 -12.72 -30.93 27.89
N GLY A 136 -12.05 -31.73 28.72
CA GLY A 136 -12.55 -32.99 29.24
C GLY A 136 -12.30 -34.15 28.29
N ALA A 137 -12.80 -35.33 28.68
CA ALA A 137 -12.47 -36.57 28.00
C ALA A 137 -12.93 -36.61 26.53
N ASP A 138 -13.93 -35.84 26.12
CA ASP A 138 -14.47 -35.88 24.75
C ASP A 138 -13.68 -35.00 23.75
N GLY A 139 -12.69 -34.25 24.24
CA GLY A 139 -11.92 -33.28 23.45
C GLY A 139 -12.71 -32.02 23.09
N TRP A 140 -12.06 -31.10 22.38
CA TRP A 140 -12.74 -29.91 21.84
C TRP A 140 -13.68 -30.27 20.68
N VAL A 141 -14.86 -29.66 20.67
CA VAL A 141 -15.81 -29.75 19.54
C VAL A 141 -15.23 -29.03 18.32
N VAL A 142 -15.29 -29.71 17.17
CA VAL A 142 -14.85 -29.20 15.87
C VAL A 142 -15.91 -29.59 14.84
N GLY A 143 -16.61 -28.61 14.25
CA GLY A 143 -17.66 -28.89 13.27
C GLY A 143 -18.69 -29.93 13.76
N SER A 144 -18.74 -31.07 13.07
CA SER A 144 -19.65 -32.19 13.38
C SER A 144 -19.11 -33.23 14.37
N GLY A 145 -17.85 -33.12 14.81
CA GLY A 145 -17.23 -34.08 15.73
C GLY A 145 -16.35 -33.39 16.78
N THR A 146 -15.27 -34.04 17.18
CA THR A 146 -14.33 -33.51 18.18
C THR A 146 -12.88 -33.80 17.80
N THR A 147 -11.93 -33.28 18.58
CA THR A 147 -10.50 -33.62 18.50
C THR A 147 -10.18 -35.02 19.03
N ARG A 148 -11.16 -35.73 19.59
CA ARG A 148 -11.02 -37.11 20.05
C ARG A 148 -11.70 -38.07 19.08
N ASP A 149 -11.07 -39.21 18.82
CA ASP A 149 -11.56 -40.34 18.04
C ASP A 149 -12.01 -39.92 16.61
N HIS A 150 -11.28 -38.97 15.99
CA HIS A 150 -11.57 -38.46 14.64
C HIS A 150 -10.29 -38.09 13.86
N THR A 151 -10.41 -38.04 12.53
CA THR A 151 -9.44 -37.36 11.65
C THR A 151 -9.97 -35.98 11.31
N LEU A 152 -9.14 -34.96 11.52
CA LEU A 152 -9.44 -33.57 11.17
C LEU A 152 -8.58 -33.14 9.98
N VAL A 153 -9.21 -32.80 8.86
CA VAL A 153 -8.52 -32.30 7.66
C VAL A 153 -8.87 -30.83 7.47
N ARG A 154 -7.87 -29.99 7.26
CA ARG A 154 -8.07 -28.55 7.11
C ARG A 154 -8.90 -28.27 5.87
N ASN A 155 -9.81 -27.30 5.94
CA ASN A 155 -10.64 -26.92 4.80
C ASN A 155 -9.80 -26.29 3.70
N THR A 156 -10.18 -26.53 2.44
CA THR A 156 -9.45 -26.07 1.26
C THR A 156 -9.44 -24.55 1.10
N ASP A 157 -10.31 -23.80 1.76
CA ASP A 157 -10.36 -22.32 1.70
C ASP A 157 -9.45 -21.64 2.73
N VAL A 158 -8.81 -22.40 3.61
CA VAL A 158 -7.90 -21.89 4.65
C VAL A 158 -6.53 -21.65 4.05
N GLN A 159 -6.07 -20.41 4.06
CA GLN A 159 -4.81 -20.00 3.42
C GLN A 159 -3.65 -19.72 4.41
N HIS A 160 -3.90 -19.84 5.71
CA HIS A 160 -2.91 -19.62 6.78
C HIS A 160 -3.42 -20.21 8.09
N GLY A 161 -2.50 -20.54 9.00
CA GLY A 161 -2.81 -20.95 10.37
C GLY A 161 -3.26 -19.79 11.24
N THR A 162 -3.80 -20.09 12.41
CA THR A 162 -4.16 -19.10 13.43
C THR A 162 -3.78 -19.59 14.82
N LYS A 163 -3.39 -18.67 15.70
CA LYS A 163 -3.12 -18.97 17.12
C LYS A 163 -4.36 -18.94 18.01
N VAL A 164 -5.52 -18.62 17.45
CA VAL A 164 -6.78 -18.51 18.17
C VAL A 164 -7.62 -19.76 17.91
N TRP A 165 -7.77 -20.61 18.92
CA TRP A 165 -8.47 -21.88 18.76
C TRP A 165 -9.94 -21.71 18.34
N SER A 166 -10.64 -20.71 18.86
CA SER A 166 -12.04 -20.46 18.49
C SER A 166 -12.22 -20.11 17.01
N GLU A 167 -11.18 -19.60 16.34
CA GLU A 167 -11.14 -19.42 14.89
C GLU A 167 -10.74 -20.72 14.19
N SER A 168 -9.67 -21.37 14.65
CA SER A 168 -9.16 -22.63 14.07
C SER A 168 -10.22 -23.74 14.09
N ALA A 169 -11.03 -23.85 15.14
CA ALA A 169 -12.07 -24.87 15.27
C ALA A 169 -13.16 -24.81 14.18
N LEU A 170 -13.27 -23.70 13.44
CA LEU A 170 -14.20 -23.53 12.31
C LEU A 170 -13.60 -23.94 10.95
N GLN A 171 -12.33 -24.34 10.92
CA GLN A 171 -11.53 -24.47 9.71
C GLN A 171 -11.27 -25.92 9.30
N TRP A 172 -12.00 -26.88 9.86
CA TRP A 172 -11.75 -28.32 9.66
C TRP A 172 -12.98 -29.05 9.13
N THR A 173 -12.72 -30.01 8.24
CA THR A 173 -13.65 -31.08 7.88
C THR A 173 -13.32 -32.29 8.74
N VAL A 174 -14.35 -32.87 9.36
CA VAL A 174 -14.21 -34.00 10.28
C VAL A 174 -14.55 -35.30 9.57
N TYR A 175 -13.65 -36.28 9.69
CA TYR A 175 -13.81 -37.64 9.21
C TYR A 175 -13.81 -38.63 10.37
N ASP A 176 -14.30 -39.84 10.11
CA ASP A 176 -14.38 -40.91 11.09
C ASP A 176 -12.98 -41.28 11.64
N GLN A 177 -12.96 -41.87 12.84
CA GLN A 177 -11.75 -42.45 13.43
C GLN A 177 -11.03 -43.37 12.44
N ASP A 178 -9.69 -43.26 12.39
CA ASP A 178 -8.82 -44.09 11.55
C ASP A 178 -9.03 -43.93 10.03
N ASP A 179 -9.60 -42.81 9.58
CA ASP A 179 -9.54 -42.41 8.18
C ASP A 179 -8.18 -41.77 7.88
N PHE A 180 -7.30 -42.54 7.25
CA PHE A 180 -5.95 -42.10 6.82
C PHE A 180 -5.89 -41.71 5.34
N THR A 181 -7.04 -41.56 4.67
CA THR A 181 -7.06 -41.40 3.20
C THR A 181 -6.60 -40.03 2.71
N HIS A 182 -6.46 -39.07 3.62
CA HIS A 182 -6.07 -37.68 3.33
C HIS A 182 -4.60 -37.42 3.65
N LEU A 183 -4.02 -38.18 4.60
CA LEU A 183 -2.65 -38.01 5.06
C LEU A 183 -1.61 -38.18 3.95
N GLY A 184 -0.63 -37.28 3.92
CA GLY A 184 0.45 -37.25 2.94
C GLY A 184 0.19 -36.30 1.77
N SER A 185 -0.94 -35.58 1.75
CA SER A 185 -1.19 -34.50 0.80
C SER A 185 -2.26 -33.54 1.28
N HIS A 186 -2.10 -32.26 0.97
CA HIS A 186 -3.13 -31.26 1.20
C HIS A 186 -3.37 -30.44 -0.05
N THR A 187 -4.65 -30.22 -0.37
CA THR A 187 -5.05 -29.30 -1.44
C THR A 187 -5.72 -28.08 -0.83
N MET A 188 -5.39 -26.92 -1.36
CA MET A 188 -5.93 -25.64 -0.94
C MET A 188 -6.31 -24.84 -2.18
N THR A 189 -7.34 -24.03 -2.06
CA THR A 189 -7.66 -22.97 -3.03
C THR A 189 -6.41 -22.13 -3.20
N PRO A 190 -5.85 -22.02 -4.42
CA PRO A 190 -4.63 -21.27 -4.64
C PRO A 190 -4.73 -19.90 -3.97
N CYS A 191 -3.67 -19.51 -3.30
CA CYS A 191 -3.56 -18.19 -2.71
C CYS A 191 -3.91 -17.16 -3.80
N ASP A 192 -4.82 -16.24 -3.51
CA ASP A 192 -5.03 -15.07 -4.38
C ASP A 192 -3.83 -14.13 -4.19
N ILE A 193 -2.64 -14.59 -4.59
CA ILE A 193 -1.50 -13.72 -4.86
C ILE A 193 -1.82 -12.98 -6.16
N THR A 194 -2.69 -11.99 -6.04
CA THR A 194 -2.92 -11.02 -7.10
C THR A 194 -1.55 -10.45 -7.48
N SER A 195 -1.16 -10.63 -8.75
CA SER A 195 0.13 -10.16 -9.25
C SER A 195 0.34 -8.69 -8.88
N PRO A 196 1.57 -8.25 -8.56
CA PRO A 196 1.80 -6.87 -8.18
C PRO A 196 1.29 -5.94 -9.27
N SER A 197 0.62 -4.87 -8.90
CA SER A 197 0.11 -3.88 -9.83
C SER A 197 0.88 -2.58 -9.66
N VAL A 198 1.59 -2.14 -10.69
CA VAL A 198 2.32 -0.86 -10.71
C VAL A 198 1.58 0.19 -11.54
N PHE A 199 1.60 1.44 -11.07
CA PHE A 199 0.80 2.53 -11.64
C PHE A 199 1.40 3.90 -11.28
N PHE A 200 1.12 4.93 -12.08
CA PHE A 200 1.31 6.31 -11.63
C PHE A 200 0.23 6.69 -10.62
N THR A 201 0.57 7.41 -9.55
CA THR A 201 -0.41 7.82 -8.53
C THR A 201 -1.34 8.94 -9.00
N SER A 202 -1.10 9.51 -10.19
CA SER A 202 -1.88 10.58 -10.78
C SER A 202 -1.75 10.53 -12.31
N ASP A 203 -2.84 10.82 -13.02
CA ASP A 203 -2.86 10.81 -14.50
C ASP A 203 -2.25 12.10 -15.10
N THR A 204 -2.29 13.20 -14.34
CA THR A 204 -1.82 14.51 -14.80
C THR A 204 -1.15 15.31 -13.69
N MET A 205 -0.17 16.14 -14.03
CA MET A 205 0.35 17.21 -13.15
C MET A 205 0.58 18.50 -13.94
N PHE A 206 0.59 19.63 -13.24
CA PHE A 206 0.99 20.93 -13.78
C PHE A 206 2.19 21.44 -12.99
N VAL A 207 3.16 22.03 -13.68
CA VAL A 207 4.36 22.61 -13.07
C VAL A 207 4.67 23.94 -13.76
N SER A 208 5.05 24.96 -12.99
CA SER A 208 5.53 26.24 -13.54
C SER A 208 6.89 26.03 -14.20
N GLU A 209 7.16 26.74 -15.28
CA GLU A 209 8.48 26.74 -15.91
C GLU A 209 9.58 27.15 -14.91
N GLY A 210 9.36 28.19 -14.12
CA GLY A 210 10.23 28.64 -13.03
C GLY A 210 10.26 27.75 -11.77
N ALA A 211 9.60 26.59 -11.74
CA ALA A 211 9.59 25.70 -10.56
C ALA A 211 10.94 24.99 -10.32
N GLY A 212 11.80 24.91 -11.35
CA GLY A 212 13.10 24.25 -11.33
C GLY A 212 13.06 22.72 -11.32
N THR A 213 12.05 22.10 -10.72
CA THR A 213 11.86 20.64 -10.73
C THR A 213 10.39 20.24 -10.78
N PHE A 214 10.14 19.04 -11.27
CA PHE A 214 8.86 18.34 -11.11
C PHE A 214 9.11 16.95 -10.50
N THR A 215 8.15 16.43 -9.74
CA THR A 215 8.23 15.10 -9.14
C THR A 215 6.94 14.33 -9.35
N VAL A 216 7.06 13.15 -9.97
CA VAL A 216 5.96 12.20 -10.15
C VAL A 216 6.16 11.00 -9.22
N LYS A 217 5.08 10.29 -8.88
CA LYS A 217 5.13 9.13 -8.00
C LYS A 217 4.58 7.89 -8.70
N VAL A 218 5.29 6.78 -8.53
CA VAL A 218 4.86 5.44 -8.96
C VAL A 218 4.44 4.67 -7.71
N GLY A 219 3.26 4.07 -7.74
CA GLY A 219 2.73 3.22 -6.68
C GLY A 219 2.80 1.73 -7.05
N ILE A 220 2.69 0.88 -6.02
CA ILE A 220 2.55 -0.57 -6.15
C ILE A 220 1.44 -1.06 -5.21
N ILE A 221 0.64 -2.01 -5.68
CA ILE A 221 -0.32 -2.78 -4.88
C ILE A 221 0.10 -4.26 -4.96
N ASN A 222 -0.06 -4.99 -3.85
CA ASN A 222 0.37 -6.39 -3.69
C ASN A 222 1.86 -6.60 -3.99
N PRO A 223 2.77 -5.92 -3.26
CA PRO A 223 4.20 -6.09 -3.49
C PRO A 223 4.62 -7.52 -3.17
N ASN A 224 5.54 -8.03 -3.98
CA ASN A 224 6.11 -9.36 -3.80
C ASN A 224 7.19 -9.36 -2.70
N ALA A 225 7.51 -10.57 -2.22
CA ALA A 225 8.64 -10.81 -1.32
C ALA A 225 10.02 -10.52 -1.95
N ASN A 226 10.09 -10.38 -3.28
CA ASN A 226 11.27 -9.91 -4.00
C ASN A 226 11.05 -8.48 -4.50
N ALA A 227 12.15 -7.74 -4.67
CA ALA A 227 12.09 -6.39 -5.20
C ALA A 227 11.49 -6.35 -6.62
N THR A 228 10.70 -5.32 -6.92
CA THR A 228 9.98 -5.17 -8.18
C THR A 228 10.48 -3.93 -8.92
N PRO A 229 11.31 -4.08 -9.97
CA PRO A 229 11.75 -2.96 -10.81
C PRO A 229 10.67 -2.58 -11.83
N VAL A 230 10.60 -1.31 -12.21
CA VAL A 230 9.80 -0.80 -13.33
C VAL A 230 10.49 0.41 -13.95
N ASP A 231 10.47 0.53 -15.27
CA ASP A 231 11.09 1.63 -15.99
C ASP A 231 10.08 2.76 -16.22
N VAL A 232 10.47 3.98 -15.90
CA VAL A 232 9.76 5.22 -16.25
C VAL A 232 10.43 5.84 -17.47
N SER A 233 9.71 5.96 -18.57
CA SER A 233 10.23 6.48 -19.83
C SER A 233 9.45 7.71 -20.28
N VAL A 234 10.14 8.70 -20.84
CA VAL A 234 9.52 9.72 -21.68
C VAL A 234 9.13 9.06 -23.00
N THR A 235 7.84 9.11 -23.35
CA THR A 235 7.30 8.47 -24.56
C THR A 235 6.66 9.45 -25.54
N GLY A 236 6.62 10.74 -25.20
CA GLY A 236 6.08 11.78 -26.06
C GLY A 236 5.87 13.08 -25.30
N GLY A 237 5.18 14.04 -25.91
CA GLY A 237 5.05 15.39 -25.39
C GLY A 237 5.24 16.41 -26.49
N THR A 238 5.11 17.69 -26.13
CA THR A 238 5.50 18.82 -26.99
C THR A 238 6.78 19.47 -26.51
N ALA A 239 7.14 19.32 -25.22
CA ALA A 239 8.37 19.82 -24.64
C ALA A 239 9.57 19.01 -25.15
N ASP A 240 10.65 19.70 -25.45
CA ASP A 240 11.94 19.19 -25.88
C ASP A 240 12.90 18.96 -24.70
N GLN A 241 13.45 17.74 -24.64
CA GLN A 241 14.44 17.40 -23.63
C GLN A 241 15.74 18.19 -23.83
N GLY A 242 16.15 18.91 -22.79
CA GLY A 242 17.32 19.78 -22.74
C GLY A 242 16.97 21.25 -22.85
N SER A 243 15.93 21.60 -23.63
CA SER A 243 15.44 22.98 -23.77
C SER A 243 14.46 23.31 -22.65
N ASP A 244 13.49 22.43 -22.37
CA ASP A 244 12.37 22.74 -21.47
C ASP A 244 12.41 21.89 -20.19
N TYR A 245 13.01 20.70 -20.28
CA TYR A 245 13.20 19.82 -19.13
C TYR A 245 14.40 18.88 -19.26
N SER A 246 14.80 18.25 -18.17
CA SER A 246 15.74 17.12 -18.19
C SER A 246 15.28 16.00 -17.27
N LEU A 247 15.23 14.78 -17.82
CA LEU A 247 14.89 13.55 -17.10
C LEU A 247 15.63 12.37 -17.72
N THR A 248 16.19 11.48 -16.90
CA THR A 248 16.79 10.24 -17.42
C THR A 248 15.69 9.33 -17.98
N SER A 249 15.83 8.84 -19.21
CA SER A 249 14.81 8.03 -19.89
C SER A 249 15.45 6.86 -20.67
N PRO A 250 15.14 5.59 -20.34
CA PRO A 250 14.35 5.14 -19.19
C PRO A 250 15.08 5.37 -17.85
N GLN A 251 14.33 5.66 -16.80
CA GLN A 251 14.79 5.59 -15.41
C GLN A 251 14.14 4.39 -14.72
N THR A 252 14.94 3.42 -14.29
CA THR A 252 14.45 2.30 -13.48
C THR A 252 14.19 2.75 -12.04
N VAL A 253 12.97 2.53 -11.54
CA VAL A 253 12.64 2.61 -10.12
C VAL A 253 12.42 1.20 -9.57
N THR A 254 12.74 0.98 -8.30
CA THR A 254 12.61 -0.34 -7.66
C THR A 254 11.80 -0.22 -6.39
N PHE A 255 10.69 -0.96 -6.31
CA PHE A 255 9.98 -1.20 -5.06
C PHE A 255 10.71 -2.29 -4.27
N PRO A 256 11.16 -2.02 -3.03
CA PRO A 256 11.76 -3.05 -2.18
C PRO A 256 10.79 -4.21 -1.92
N SER A 257 11.33 -5.36 -1.52
CA SER A 257 10.54 -6.52 -1.09
C SER A 257 9.49 -6.12 -0.05
N ASN A 258 8.24 -6.53 -0.26
CA ASN A 258 7.10 -6.27 0.61
C ASN A 258 6.79 -4.79 0.89
N SER A 259 7.40 -3.84 0.16
CA SER A 259 7.14 -2.41 0.34
C SER A 259 6.01 -1.95 -0.57
N SER A 260 5.06 -1.22 0.01
CA SER A 260 3.99 -0.51 -0.72
C SER A 260 4.22 1.01 -0.81
N ASP A 261 5.40 1.49 -0.40
CA ASP A 261 5.70 2.92 -0.40
C ASP A 261 5.88 3.43 -1.84
N PRO A 262 5.21 4.52 -2.23
CA PRO A 262 5.40 5.10 -3.56
C PRO A 262 6.83 5.61 -3.78
N VAL A 263 7.38 5.34 -4.95
CA VAL A 263 8.71 5.80 -5.35
C VAL A 263 8.59 7.07 -6.17
N SER A 264 9.41 8.08 -5.85
CA SER A 264 9.43 9.37 -6.55
C SER A 264 10.42 9.35 -7.72
N VAL A 265 10.00 9.94 -8.84
CA VAL A 265 10.84 10.24 -10.00
C VAL A 265 10.86 11.75 -10.19
N THR A 266 12.05 12.34 -10.15
CA THR A 266 12.25 13.78 -10.21
C THR A 266 13.01 14.15 -11.47
N GLY A 267 12.45 15.07 -12.25
CA GLY A 267 13.13 15.74 -13.36
C GLY A 267 13.34 17.22 -13.04
N THR A 268 14.21 17.88 -13.80
CA THR A 268 14.38 19.33 -13.74
C THR A 268 13.54 20.00 -14.82
N ILE A 269 13.03 21.19 -14.53
CA ILE A 269 12.47 22.10 -15.52
C ILE A 269 13.55 23.13 -15.86
N VAL A 270 13.72 23.41 -17.14
CA VAL A 270 14.58 24.49 -17.62
C VAL A 270 13.67 25.68 -17.82
N SER A 271 14.02 26.80 -17.18
CA SER A 271 13.29 28.06 -17.32
C SER A 271 14.12 29.01 -18.14
N ASP A 272 13.47 29.73 -19.05
CA ASP A 272 14.10 30.82 -19.75
C ASP A 272 13.36 32.17 -19.60
N GLY A 273 13.33 32.98 -20.66
CA GLY A 273 12.73 34.32 -20.65
C GLY A 273 11.92 34.59 -21.92
N ILE A 274 11.55 33.54 -22.65
CA ILE A 274 10.86 33.56 -23.92
C ILE A 274 9.41 33.19 -23.64
N VAL A 275 8.48 34.00 -24.16
CA VAL A 275 7.06 33.67 -24.06
C VAL A 275 6.72 32.55 -25.03
N GLU A 276 6.30 31.41 -24.49
CA GLU A 276 5.93 30.21 -25.20
C GLU A 276 4.49 29.77 -24.88
N SER A 277 4.06 28.67 -25.51
CA SER A 277 2.79 28.02 -25.18
C SER A 277 3.03 26.88 -24.21
N ASN A 278 2.10 26.63 -23.28
CA ASN A 278 2.21 25.48 -22.38
C ASN A 278 2.54 24.18 -23.12
N GLU A 279 3.56 23.49 -22.62
CA GLU A 279 4.08 22.29 -23.21
C GLU A 279 3.81 21.06 -22.35
N THR A 280 4.03 19.88 -22.91
CA THR A 280 3.71 18.62 -22.23
C THR A 280 4.83 17.61 -22.31
N ILE A 281 4.96 16.79 -21.26
CA ILE A 281 5.77 15.57 -21.21
C ILE A 281 4.83 14.40 -20.94
N THR A 282 4.91 13.34 -21.76
CA THR A 282 4.17 12.10 -21.55
C THR A 282 5.13 11.04 -21.02
N LEU A 283 4.85 10.53 -19.82
CA LEU A 283 5.61 9.46 -19.18
C LEU A 283 4.85 8.15 -19.27
N SER A 284 5.56 7.05 -19.54
CA SER A 284 5.00 5.70 -19.51
C SER A 284 5.83 4.75 -18.62
N LEU A 285 5.14 3.85 -17.94
CA LEU A 285 5.72 2.70 -17.24
C LEU A 285 5.94 1.56 -18.25
N THR A 286 7.11 0.93 -18.19
CA THR A 286 7.49 -0.22 -19.02
C THR A 286 8.37 -1.19 -18.23
N ASN A 287 8.63 -2.38 -18.78
CA ASN A 287 9.56 -3.36 -18.21
C ASN A 287 9.34 -3.68 -16.72
N ALA A 288 8.07 -3.78 -16.29
CA ALA A 288 7.76 -4.17 -14.93
C ALA A 288 8.26 -5.59 -14.65
N GLY A 289 9.16 -5.73 -13.69
CA GLY A 289 9.77 -6.99 -13.31
C GLY A 289 8.91 -7.80 -12.35
N ASN A 290 9.40 -8.97 -11.96
CA ASN A 290 8.82 -9.78 -10.89
C ASN A 290 7.32 -10.12 -11.09
N GLY A 291 6.90 -10.29 -12.34
CA GLY A 291 5.50 -10.61 -12.69
C GLY A 291 4.50 -9.49 -12.45
N ALA A 292 4.96 -8.25 -12.23
CA ALA A 292 4.08 -7.13 -12.03
C ALA A 292 3.32 -6.73 -13.31
N ILE A 293 2.06 -6.35 -13.14
CA ILE A 293 1.16 -5.86 -14.19
C ILE A 293 1.12 -4.33 -14.11
N ILE A 294 1.15 -3.67 -15.26
CA ILE A 294 1.00 -2.22 -15.36
C ILE A 294 -0.49 -1.90 -15.57
N THR A 295 -1.12 -1.15 -14.65
CA THR A 295 -2.57 -0.89 -14.68
C THR A 295 -2.92 0.57 -15.01
N ALA A 296 -2.16 1.55 -14.51
CA ALA A 296 -2.21 2.94 -14.96
C ALA A 296 -0.81 3.40 -15.38
N GLY A 297 -0.42 2.95 -16.56
CA GLY A 297 0.95 3.02 -17.05
C GLY A 297 1.35 4.32 -17.74
N ALA A 298 0.50 5.33 -17.82
CA ALA A 298 0.83 6.58 -18.50
C ALA A 298 0.35 7.79 -17.70
N MET A 299 1.12 8.88 -17.72
CA MET A 299 0.72 10.16 -17.15
C MET A 299 1.26 11.35 -17.96
N LYS A 300 0.66 12.53 -17.77
CA LYS A 300 1.05 13.77 -18.47
C LYS A 300 1.48 14.88 -17.52
N VAL A 301 2.67 15.42 -17.72
CA VAL A 301 3.14 16.64 -17.06
C VAL A 301 2.92 17.80 -18.01
N THR A 302 2.27 18.87 -17.56
CA THR A 302 2.13 20.11 -18.32
C THR A 302 3.05 21.17 -17.72
N ILE A 303 4.00 21.67 -18.51
CA ILE A 303 4.84 22.81 -18.17
C ILE A 303 4.03 24.06 -18.52
N VAL A 304 3.83 24.93 -17.53
CA VAL A 304 3.10 26.18 -17.68
C VAL A 304 4.13 27.30 -17.75
N ASP A 305 4.21 27.92 -18.92
CA ASP A 305 5.03 29.11 -19.19
C ASP A 305 4.72 30.19 -18.15
N ASP A 306 5.77 30.75 -17.54
CA ASP A 306 5.65 31.86 -16.59
C ASP A 306 6.26 33.17 -17.09
N ASP A 307 6.54 33.23 -18.39
CA ASP A 307 7.04 34.39 -19.08
C ASP A 307 5.92 35.29 -19.63
N GLY A 308 6.26 36.56 -19.88
CA GLY A 308 5.30 37.52 -20.40
C GLY A 308 5.93 38.73 -21.10
N LEU A 309 5.21 39.27 -22.09
CA LEU A 309 5.53 40.57 -22.69
C LEU A 309 5.09 41.71 -21.75
N GLY A 310 5.81 41.98 -20.65
CA GLY A 310 5.43 43.08 -19.75
C GLY A 310 6.29 43.34 -18.51
N VAL A 311 7.12 44.39 -18.59
CA VAL A 311 7.81 45.18 -17.53
C VAL A 311 7.80 44.62 -16.09
N ALA A 312 8.72 43.70 -15.81
CA ALA A 312 9.22 43.46 -14.46
C ALA A 312 10.01 44.69 -13.98
N GLY A 313 9.39 45.49 -13.11
CA GLY A 313 10.07 46.53 -12.35
C GLY A 313 10.06 46.13 -10.88
N THR A 314 11.08 45.40 -10.45
CA THR A 314 11.33 45.07 -9.05
C THR A 314 11.76 46.35 -8.32
N ILE A 315 11.01 46.82 -7.33
CA ILE A 315 11.50 47.80 -6.36
C ILE A 315 11.64 47.07 -5.03
N ASN A 316 12.82 46.46 -4.84
CA ASN A 316 13.54 45.95 -3.65
C ASN A 316 12.84 45.62 -2.30
N ASP A 317 11.53 45.50 -2.22
CA ASP A 317 10.84 44.85 -1.07
C ASP A 317 9.36 44.54 -1.33
N VAL A 318 8.86 44.75 -2.56
CA VAL A 318 7.47 44.52 -2.91
C VAL A 318 7.41 43.98 -4.34
N SER A 319 6.99 42.72 -4.49
CA SER A 319 6.65 42.13 -5.78
C SER A 319 5.19 42.51 -6.10
N VAL A 320 5.01 43.35 -7.12
CA VAL A 320 3.68 43.60 -7.71
C VAL A 320 3.81 43.31 -9.18
N VAL A 321 3.06 42.30 -9.62
CA VAL A 321 3.03 41.88 -11.02
C VAL A 321 1.64 42.10 -11.60
N VAL A 322 1.61 42.53 -12.86
CA VAL A 322 0.42 42.94 -13.58
C VAL A 322 0.36 42.13 -14.87
N TYR A 323 -0.64 41.26 -14.99
CA TYR A 323 -0.83 40.32 -16.10
C TYR A 323 -2.25 40.42 -16.68
N PRO A 324 -2.46 40.07 -17.95
CA PRO A 324 -1.74 40.46 -19.17
C PRO A 324 -2.25 41.81 -19.72
N SER A 325 -1.63 42.31 -20.80
CA SER A 325 -2.07 43.52 -21.50
C SER A 325 -3.51 43.38 -22.01
N VAL A 326 -4.37 44.29 -21.58
CA VAL A 326 -5.83 44.27 -21.78
C VAL A 326 -6.22 44.52 -23.23
N GLY A 327 -6.42 43.45 -24.00
CA GLY A 327 -7.29 43.49 -25.20
C GLY A 327 -8.78 43.53 -24.86
N ASN A 328 -9.17 43.14 -23.64
CA ASN A 328 -10.57 42.98 -23.21
C ASN A 328 -10.89 43.65 -21.84
N GLY A 329 -10.09 44.61 -21.38
CA GLY A 329 -10.39 45.42 -20.19
C GLY A 329 -10.30 44.76 -18.81
N ASN A 330 -9.98 43.47 -18.68
CA ASN A 330 -9.74 42.83 -17.38
C ASN A 330 -8.26 42.65 -17.08
N LEU A 331 -7.83 43.11 -15.90
CA LEU A 331 -6.44 43.07 -15.44
C LEU A 331 -6.30 42.16 -14.21
N GLN A 332 -5.38 41.21 -14.24
CA GLN A 332 -4.98 40.46 -13.06
C GLN A 332 -3.82 41.16 -12.37
N VAL A 333 -3.95 41.34 -11.07
CA VAL A 333 -2.95 41.99 -10.23
C VAL A 333 -2.60 41.06 -9.08
N TYR A 334 -1.32 40.91 -8.80
CA TYR A 334 -0.83 40.09 -7.69
C TYR A 334 0.06 40.90 -6.76
N SER A 335 -0.06 40.64 -5.45
CA SER A 335 0.79 41.24 -4.41
C SER A 335 1.11 40.23 -3.31
N ASP A 336 2.39 40.08 -2.96
CA ASP A 336 2.84 39.24 -1.83
C ASP A 336 2.52 39.83 -0.44
N SER A 337 2.07 41.08 -0.38
CA SER A 337 1.74 41.78 0.87
C SER A 337 0.44 42.58 0.75
N PRO A 338 -0.18 43.02 1.85
CA PRO A 338 -1.41 43.81 1.80
C PRO A 338 -1.18 45.19 1.14
N PHE A 339 -1.94 45.48 0.08
CA PHE A 339 -1.96 46.77 -0.60
C PHE A 339 -3.37 47.18 -1.01
N ARG A 340 -3.63 48.47 -1.02
CA ARG A 340 -4.77 49.10 -1.71
C ARG A 340 -4.35 49.47 -3.12
N LEU A 341 -5.25 49.26 -4.07
CA LEU A 341 -5.01 49.65 -5.46
C LEU A 341 -5.87 50.84 -5.83
N HIS A 342 -5.23 51.86 -6.39
CA HIS A 342 -5.84 53.03 -6.98
C HIS A 342 -5.52 53.04 -8.47
N VAL A 343 -6.53 53.29 -9.31
CA VAL A 343 -6.37 53.37 -10.76
C VAL A 343 -6.69 54.78 -11.20
N PHE A 344 -5.74 55.43 -11.86
CA PHE A 344 -5.88 56.78 -12.39
C PHE A 344 -5.84 56.77 -13.91
N ASP A 345 -6.61 57.64 -14.54
CA ASP A 345 -6.43 57.94 -15.96
C ASP A 345 -5.17 58.78 -16.22
N ALA A 346 -4.84 59.00 -17.49
CA ALA A 346 -3.67 59.78 -17.92
C ALA A 346 -3.68 61.24 -17.44
N TYR A 347 -4.85 61.77 -17.03
CA TYR A 347 -5.01 63.13 -16.51
C TYR A 347 -4.95 63.18 -14.98
N GLY A 348 -4.76 62.03 -14.32
CA GLY A 348 -4.65 61.90 -12.87
C GLY A 348 -6.00 61.82 -12.16
N LYS A 349 -7.11 61.60 -12.87
CA LYS A 349 -8.41 61.35 -12.25
C LYS A 349 -8.48 59.90 -11.82
N GLU A 350 -8.81 59.66 -10.55
CA GLU A 350 -9.05 58.32 -10.03
C GLU A 350 -10.35 57.75 -10.61
N ILE A 351 -10.25 56.56 -11.21
CA ILE A 351 -11.37 55.87 -11.86
C ILE A 351 -11.82 54.61 -11.12
N LEU A 352 -10.93 54.02 -10.30
CA LEU A 352 -11.22 52.83 -9.51
C LEU A 352 -10.33 52.79 -8.28
N THR A 353 -10.92 52.39 -7.15
CA THR A 353 -10.18 52.06 -5.92
C THR A 353 -10.62 50.68 -5.46
N LEU A 354 -9.67 49.80 -5.18
CA LEU A 354 -9.92 48.52 -4.53
C LEU A 354 -9.51 48.58 -3.07
N PRO A 355 -10.28 47.93 -2.17
CA PRO A 355 -9.88 47.77 -0.79
C PRO A 355 -8.59 46.95 -0.71
N GLU A 356 -7.97 46.96 0.46
CA GLU A 356 -6.71 46.27 0.71
C GLU A 356 -6.81 44.77 0.39
N PHE A 357 -5.81 44.24 -0.32
CA PHE A 357 -5.72 42.83 -0.69
C PHE A 357 -4.27 42.35 -0.69
N SER A 358 -4.11 41.04 -0.53
CA SER A 358 -2.89 40.29 -0.82
C SER A 358 -3.27 39.09 -1.71
N GLY A 359 -2.30 38.52 -2.40
CA GLY A 359 -2.52 37.50 -3.42
C GLY A 359 -3.08 38.09 -4.70
N SER A 360 -3.79 37.25 -5.47
CA SER A 360 -4.27 37.58 -6.80
C SER A 360 -5.65 38.24 -6.80
N LYS A 361 -5.81 39.30 -7.59
CA LYS A 361 -7.06 40.06 -7.74
C LYS A 361 -7.34 40.40 -9.20
N GLN A 362 -8.56 40.10 -9.65
CA GLN A 362 -9.09 40.59 -10.93
C GLN A 362 -9.59 42.04 -10.76
N VAL A 363 -9.20 42.89 -11.70
CA VAL A 363 -9.53 44.31 -11.76
C VAL A 363 -10.26 44.55 -13.07
N ASP A 364 -11.55 44.82 -12.98
CA ASP A 364 -12.41 45.07 -14.14
C ASP A 364 -12.32 46.53 -14.58
N LEU A 365 -11.76 46.75 -15.76
CA LEU A 365 -11.65 48.02 -16.45
C LEU A 365 -12.34 47.97 -17.83
N GLN A 366 -13.29 47.06 -18.05
CA GLN A 366 -13.99 46.89 -19.34
C GLN A 366 -14.71 48.15 -19.83
N ASN A 367 -15.12 49.02 -18.90
CA ASN A 367 -15.80 50.28 -19.22
C ASN A 367 -14.84 51.49 -19.28
N ALA A 368 -13.53 51.27 -19.06
CA ALA A 368 -12.53 52.32 -19.17
C ALA A 368 -12.22 52.57 -20.67
N PRO A 369 -12.20 53.84 -21.13
CA PRO A 369 -11.78 54.15 -22.49
C PRO A 369 -10.35 53.65 -22.81
N ALA A 370 -10.07 53.40 -24.08
CA ALA A 370 -8.71 53.11 -24.53
C ALA A 370 -7.78 54.29 -24.17
N GLY A 371 -6.61 53.99 -23.60
CA GLY A 371 -5.69 55.02 -23.11
C GLY A 371 -4.65 54.52 -22.10
N LEU A 372 -3.82 55.45 -21.62
CA LEU A 372 -2.82 55.19 -20.58
C LEU A 372 -3.44 55.36 -19.19
N TYR A 373 -3.16 54.39 -18.32
CA TYR A 373 -3.59 54.38 -16.92
C TYR A 373 -2.41 54.15 -15.98
N LEU A 374 -2.53 54.71 -14.77
CA LEU A 374 -1.59 54.54 -13.68
C LEU A 374 -2.23 53.70 -12.58
N LEU A 375 -1.62 52.58 -12.24
CA LEU A 375 -1.98 51.73 -11.11
C LEU A 375 -1.06 52.10 -9.94
N MET A 376 -1.61 52.70 -8.90
CA MET A 376 -0.89 53.02 -7.68
C MET A 376 -1.27 52.02 -6.59
N PHE A 377 -0.26 51.34 -6.07
CA PHE A 377 -0.35 50.40 -4.96
C PHE A 377 0.11 51.11 -3.70
N ASP A 378 -0.77 51.24 -2.71
CA ASP A 378 -0.51 51.92 -1.43
C ASP A 378 -0.69 50.94 -0.25
N ASN A 379 0.32 50.86 0.64
CA ASN A 379 0.25 50.07 1.88
C ASN A 379 0.18 50.94 3.16
N GLY A 380 -0.13 52.23 3.02
CA GLY A 380 -0.16 53.20 4.12
C GLY A 380 1.21 53.79 4.47
N HIS A 381 2.30 53.27 3.93
CA HIS A 381 3.66 53.76 4.17
C HIS A 381 4.42 54.13 2.90
N ARG A 382 4.12 53.48 1.76
CA ARG A 382 4.77 53.67 0.47
C ARG A 382 3.80 53.43 -0.69
N ASN A 383 4.08 54.10 -1.81
CA ASN A 383 3.35 53.95 -3.06
C ASN A 383 4.23 53.36 -4.17
N VAL A 384 3.75 52.35 -4.88
CA VAL A 384 4.34 51.83 -6.12
C VAL A 384 3.42 52.14 -7.28
N VAL A 385 3.95 52.75 -8.36
CA VAL A 385 3.15 53.11 -9.53
C VAL A 385 3.56 52.26 -10.74
N LYS A 386 2.58 51.63 -11.39
CA LYS A 386 2.72 50.89 -12.65
C LYS A 386 1.90 51.58 -13.74
N LYS A 387 2.39 51.52 -14.98
CA LYS A 387 1.71 52.07 -16.15
C LYS A 387 1.08 50.93 -16.94
N VAL A 388 -0.18 51.09 -17.33
CA VAL A 388 -0.90 50.12 -18.17
C VAL A 388 -1.57 50.86 -19.33
N MET A 389 -1.52 50.26 -20.50
CA MET A 389 -2.26 50.73 -21.68
C MET A 389 -3.48 49.85 -21.87
N ILE A 390 -4.65 50.49 -22.02
CA ILE A 390 -5.90 49.85 -22.46
C ILE A 390 -6.05 50.15 -23.95
N GLN A 391 -6.23 49.09 -24.77
CA GLN A 391 -6.36 49.22 -26.23
C GLN A 391 -7.82 49.25 -26.68
#